data_AF-A0A0N1AUJ9-F1
#
_entry.id   AF-A0A0N1AUJ9-F1
#
_cell.length_a   1.000
_cell.length_b   1.000
_cell.length_c   1.000
_cell.angle_alpha   90.00
_cell.angle_beta   90.00
_cell.angle_gamma   90.00
#
_symmetry.space_group_name_H-M   'P 1'
#
loop_
_entity.id
_entity.type
_entity.pdbx_description
1 polymer ?
#
loop_
_entity_poly.entity_id
_entity_poly.type
_entity_poly.pdbx_seq_one_letter_code
_entity_poly.pdbx_strand_id
1 'polypeptide(L)'
;MSAPLSHHAILALLPPFTAAGWSVDLAASDRAARRLAFKPAVHEAGATHPALTETRELQDGPRGWQLTRRFSAARGVAGVSDADGDTPTALTAEVMAEGGEPPELLAAAAALTPGQLFTREGAALALRCTPGQPGQLRAAVARVAGLELRCTVSGVKGYPAEIMLTRDEGDTRRLPDDLLEVLGRGWSRLVPVRTGWQTSMMLQGAGAERSADAQQRLAQTLAHLAQVLAEPPLRFHQRFRLRRWRIGLLRGVPLALGVALVGVAYSLRDTGGRAEALLGALANIAPPLLMAMFFLRREMPRIELPRLPRCPRPTSWQPWRP
;
A
#
# COMPACT_ATOMS: atom_id res chain seq x y z
N MET A 1 -14.10 22.04 -24.90
CA MET A 1 -13.08 21.14 -25.46
C MET A 1 -11.96 22.01 -26.01
N SER A 2 -10.72 21.82 -25.57
CA SER A 2 -9.57 22.60 -26.05
C SER A 2 -9.21 22.20 -27.48
N ALA A 3 -8.68 23.14 -28.28
CA ALA A 3 -8.28 22.86 -29.64
C ALA A 3 -7.20 21.75 -29.69
N PRO A 4 -7.16 20.90 -30.75
CA PRO A 4 -6.06 19.95 -30.97
C PRO A 4 -4.69 20.64 -30.97
N LEU A 5 -3.63 19.90 -30.64
CA LEU A 5 -2.26 20.44 -30.76
C LEU A 5 -1.92 20.71 -32.22
N SER A 6 -1.68 21.99 -32.55
CA SER A 6 -1.22 22.41 -33.87
C SER A 6 0.24 21.99 -34.09
N HIS A 7 0.67 21.94 -35.35
CA HIS A 7 2.06 21.63 -35.68
C HIS A 7 3.04 22.63 -35.03
N HIS A 8 2.72 23.93 -35.06
CA HIS A 8 3.52 24.96 -34.39
C HIS A 8 3.55 24.79 -32.87
N ALA A 9 2.42 24.43 -32.25
CA ALA A 9 2.39 24.17 -30.80
C ALA A 9 3.29 23.00 -30.42
N ILE A 10 3.31 21.93 -31.22
CA ILE A 10 4.21 20.79 -31.01
C ILE A 10 5.66 21.24 -31.12
N LEU A 11 6.04 21.96 -32.19
CA LEU A 11 7.40 22.45 -32.37
C LEU A 11 7.87 23.38 -31.23
N ALA A 12 6.97 24.15 -30.62
CA ALA A 12 7.28 24.98 -29.48
C ALA A 12 7.53 24.19 -28.18
N LEU A 13 6.91 23.00 -28.04
CA LEU A 13 7.02 22.15 -26.84
C LEU A 13 8.27 21.25 -26.86
N LEU A 14 8.74 20.86 -28.04
CA LEU A 14 9.84 19.90 -28.20
C LEU A 14 11.23 20.34 -27.69
N PRO A 15 11.65 21.62 -27.75
CA PRO A 15 13.03 22.01 -27.44
C PRO A 15 13.60 21.43 -26.13
N PRO A 16 12.95 21.57 -24.95
CA PRO A 16 13.49 21.01 -23.71
C PRO A 16 13.64 19.49 -23.76
N PHE A 17 12.70 18.77 -24.38
CA PHE A 17 12.76 17.31 -24.51
C PHE A 17 13.85 16.86 -25.46
N THR A 18 14.01 17.54 -26.60
CA THR A 18 15.08 17.24 -27.56
C THR A 18 16.47 17.50 -26.97
N ALA A 19 16.63 18.56 -26.17
CA ALA A 19 17.86 18.83 -25.44
C ALA A 19 18.19 17.74 -24.40
N ALA A 20 17.17 17.11 -23.81
CA ALA A 20 17.31 15.94 -22.96
C ALA A 20 17.46 14.60 -23.73
N GLY A 21 17.60 14.65 -25.07
CA GLY A 21 17.78 13.48 -25.93
C GLY A 21 16.49 12.72 -26.24
N TRP A 22 15.31 13.29 -25.99
CA TRP A 22 14.04 12.64 -26.24
C TRP A 22 13.57 12.96 -27.66
N SER A 23 13.23 11.90 -28.41
CA SER A 23 12.67 12.02 -29.75
C SER A 23 11.17 11.77 -29.73
N VAL A 24 10.38 12.66 -30.31
CA VAL A 24 8.93 12.48 -30.43
C VAL A 24 8.60 11.31 -31.37
N ASP A 25 7.58 10.53 -31.01
CA ASP A 25 6.97 9.53 -31.86
C ASP A 25 5.64 10.08 -32.38
N LEU A 26 5.65 10.59 -33.61
CA LEU A 26 4.48 11.20 -34.23
C LEU A 26 3.37 10.18 -34.56
N ALA A 27 3.71 8.90 -34.72
CA ALA A 27 2.73 7.85 -34.98
C ALA A 27 2.00 7.44 -33.69
N ALA A 28 2.69 7.44 -32.54
CA ALA A 28 2.10 7.14 -31.24
C ALA A 28 1.43 8.37 -30.56
N SER A 29 1.72 9.58 -31.04
CA SER A 29 1.13 10.83 -30.54
C SER A 29 -0.32 11.04 -31.02
N ASP A 30 -1.14 11.66 -30.19
CA ASP A 30 -2.54 12.00 -30.51
C ASP A 30 -2.77 13.51 -30.31
N ARG A 31 -2.85 14.24 -31.42
CA ARG A 31 -3.03 15.70 -31.40
C ARG A 31 -4.42 16.10 -30.92
N ALA A 32 -5.44 15.30 -31.23
CA ALA A 32 -6.82 15.57 -30.82
C ALA A 32 -6.98 15.39 -29.31
N ALA A 33 -6.32 14.37 -28.74
CA ALA A 33 -6.25 14.15 -27.30
C ALA A 33 -5.16 14.98 -26.59
N ARG A 34 -4.48 15.89 -27.31
CA ARG A 34 -3.37 16.73 -26.83
C ARG A 34 -2.28 15.94 -26.10
N ARG A 35 -1.89 14.80 -26.68
CA ARG A 35 -0.94 13.82 -26.14
C ARG A 35 0.25 13.63 -27.08
N LEU A 36 1.46 13.82 -26.57
CA LEU A 36 2.72 13.57 -27.26
C LEU A 36 3.42 12.37 -26.65
N ALA A 37 3.63 11.34 -27.45
CA ALA A 37 4.43 10.19 -27.09
C ALA A 37 5.88 10.39 -27.56
N PHE A 38 6.84 9.90 -26.79
CA PHE A 38 8.24 9.87 -27.19
C PHE A 38 8.69 8.44 -27.46
N LYS A 39 9.72 8.29 -28.30
CA LYS A 39 10.33 7.01 -28.59
C LYS A 39 10.80 6.34 -27.29
N PRO A 40 10.57 5.02 -27.12
CA PRO A 40 11.01 4.30 -25.93
C PRO A 40 12.54 4.38 -25.75
N ALA A 41 12.98 4.38 -24.50
CA ALA A 41 14.40 4.28 -24.14
C ALA A 41 14.67 2.97 -23.40
N VAL A 42 15.83 2.37 -23.63
CA VAL A 42 16.27 1.18 -22.91
C VAL A 42 17.26 1.60 -21.83
N HIS A 43 17.08 1.05 -20.63
CA HIS A 43 18.00 1.22 -19.52
C HIS A 43 18.64 -0.11 -19.21
N GLU A 44 19.96 -0.12 -19.12
CA GLU A 44 20.72 -1.28 -18.68
C GLU A 44 20.37 -1.66 -17.24
N ALA A 45 20.62 -2.92 -16.88
CA ALA A 45 20.42 -3.36 -15.50
C ALA A 45 21.34 -2.58 -14.54
N GLY A 46 20.77 -2.14 -13.43
CA GLY A 46 21.46 -1.44 -12.35
C GLY A 46 21.56 -2.30 -11.09
N ALA A 47 22.14 -1.74 -10.03
CA ALA A 47 22.24 -2.43 -8.74
C ALA A 47 20.87 -2.69 -8.07
N THR A 48 19.87 -1.86 -8.35
CA THR A 48 18.54 -1.91 -7.71
C THR A 48 17.40 -2.22 -8.67
N HIS A 49 17.67 -2.34 -9.98
CA HIS A 49 16.64 -2.60 -10.98
C HIS A 49 17.18 -3.49 -12.12
N PRO A 50 16.32 -4.33 -12.74
CA PRO A 50 16.69 -5.08 -13.94
C PRO A 50 16.84 -4.13 -15.14
N ALA A 51 17.13 -4.69 -16.32
CA ALA A 51 17.02 -3.92 -17.56
C ALA A 51 15.55 -3.48 -17.77
N LEU A 52 15.37 -2.22 -18.16
CA LEU A 52 14.04 -1.59 -18.25
C LEU A 52 13.81 -1.02 -19.64
N THR A 53 12.55 -1.04 -20.07
CA THR A 53 12.06 -0.21 -21.17
C THR A 53 11.26 0.95 -20.60
N GLU A 54 11.67 2.17 -20.91
CA GLU A 54 10.99 3.39 -20.52
C GLU A 54 10.12 3.91 -21.68
N THR A 55 8.83 4.11 -21.40
CA THR A 55 7.92 4.86 -22.27
C THR A 55 7.62 6.22 -21.64
N ARG A 56 7.49 7.25 -22.47
CA ARG A 56 7.36 8.65 -22.02
C ARG A 56 6.24 9.32 -22.77
N GLU A 57 5.44 10.09 -22.04
CA GLU A 57 4.25 10.74 -22.58
C GLU A 57 4.06 12.11 -21.93
N LEU A 58 3.86 13.15 -22.73
CA LEU A 58 3.42 14.48 -22.29
C LEU A 58 1.97 14.68 -22.73
N GLN A 59 1.09 15.00 -21.80
CA GLN A 59 -0.31 15.26 -22.07
C GLN A 59 -0.73 16.61 -21.52
N ASP A 60 -1.50 17.37 -22.30
CA ASP A 60 -2.21 18.54 -21.77
C ASP A 60 -3.63 18.16 -21.37
N GLY A 61 -3.93 18.29 -20.08
CA GLY A 61 -5.22 17.93 -19.49
C GLY A 61 -5.92 19.12 -18.85
N PRO A 62 -7.09 18.90 -18.22
CA PRO A 62 -7.85 19.96 -17.55
C PRO A 62 -7.12 20.56 -16.33
N ARG A 63 -6.05 19.91 -15.85
CA ARG A 63 -5.20 20.38 -14.75
C ARG A 63 -3.85 20.92 -15.24
N GLY A 64 -3.74 21.20 -16.54
CA GLY A 64 -2.50 21.59 -17.20
C GLY A 64 -1.69 20.40 -17.69
N TRP A 65 -0.41 20.64 -17.93
CA TRP A 65 0.52 19.65 -18.44
C TRP A 65 0.83 18.55 -17.41
N GLN A 66 0.89 17.32 -17.92
CA GLN A 66 1.29 16.14 -17.19
C GLN A 66 2.33 15.38 -18.00
N LEU A 67 3.48 15.10 -17.38
CA LEU A 67 4.51 14.26 -17.96
C LEU A 67 4.55 12.92 -17.23
N THR A 68 4.38 11.82 -17.97
CA THR A 68 4.39 10.46 -17.43
C THR A 68 5.56 9.68 -18.01
N ARG A 69 6.36 9.06 -17.14
CA ARG A 69 7.43 8.11 -17.49
C ARG A 69 7.04 6.75 -16.90
N ARG A 70 6.96 5.70 -17.72
CA ARG A 70 6.66 4.34 -17.26
C ARG A 70 7.83 3.43 -17.58
N PHE A 71 8.24 2.63 -16.60
CA PHE A 71 9.38 1.72 -16.71
C PHE A 71 8.86 0.30 -16.55
N SER A 72 8.92 -0.48 -17.62
CA SER A 72 8.57 -1.90 -17.58
C SER A 72 9.84 -2.75 -17.52
N ALA A 73 9.88 -3.68 -16.57
CA ALA A 73 10.91 -4.70 -16.52
C ALA A 73 10.50 -5.90 -17.39
N ALA A 74 11.37 -6.32 -18.31
CA ALA A 74 11.14 -7.50 -19.16
C ALA A 74 11.25 -8.83 -18.40
N ARG A 75 11.72 -8.80 -17.14
CA ARG A 75 11.85 -9.96 -16.25
C ARG A 75 11.76 -9.48 -14.80
N GLY A 76 11.05 -10.23 -13.95
CA GLY A 76 10.91 -9.94 -12.52
C GLY A 76 12.26 -9.66 -11.86
N VAL A 77 12.27 -8.71 -10.92
CA VAL A 77 13.49 -8.31 -10.19
C VAL A 77 14.11 -9.56 -9.55
N ALA A 78 15.39 -9.82 -9.85
CA ALA A 78 16.12 -10.95 -9.30
C ALA A 78 16.22 -10.81 -7.76
N GLY A 79 15.54 -11.71 -7.05
CA GLY A 79 15.49 -11.70 -5.58
C GLY A 79 14.45 -12.62 -4.95
N VAL A 80 13.45 -13.07 -5.73
CA VAL A 80 12.53 -14.14 -5.33
C VAL A 80 12.66 -15.25 -6.37
N SER A 81 13.17 -16.40 -5.95
CA SER A 81 13.33 -17.56 -6.81
C SER A 81 11.94 -18.15 -7.07
N ASP A 82 11.31 -17.79 -8.18
CA ASP A 82 10.16 -18.54 -8.70
C ASP A 82 10.70 -19.87 -9.25
N ALA A 83 10.44 -20.94 -8.51
CA ALA A 83 10.73 -22.32 -8.90
C ALA A 83 9.65 -22.90 -9.83
N ASP A 84 8.69 -22.09 -10.29
CA ASP A 84 7.62 -22.54 -11.17
C ASP A 84 7.51 -21.58 -12.35
N GLY A 85 7.56 -22.13 -13.56
CA GLY A 85 7.81 -21.43 -14.82
C GLY A 85 6.64 -20.60 -15.35
N ASP A 86 6.02 -19.79 -14.50
CA ASP A 86 4.93 -18.91 -14.89
C ASP A 86 5.46 -17.53 -15.31
N THR A 87 4.88 -16.98 -16.38
CA THR A 87 5.39 -15.76 -17.01
C THR A 87 5.22 -14.59 -16.04
N PRO A 88 6.29 -13.90 -15.59
CA PRO A 88 6.12 -12.84 -14.61
C PRO A 88 5.32 -11.68 -15.22
N THR A 89 4.21 -11.29 -14.57
CA THR A 89 3.53 -10.03 -14.86
C THR A 89 4.56 -8.91 -14.76
N ALA A 90 4.75 -8.17 -15.85
CA ALA A 90 5.78 -7.15 -15.94
C ALA A 90 5.59 -6.09 -14.84
N LEU A 91 6.54 -6.02 -13.90
CA LEU A 91 6.55 -4.97 -12.89
C LEU A 91 6.75 -3.62 -13.58
N THR A 92 5.80 -2.72 -13.39
CA THR A 92 5.81 -1.39 -14.00
C THR A 92 5.94 -0.32 -12.93
N ALA A 93 7.01 0.45 -12.98
CA ALA A 93 7.19 1.65 -12.17
C ALA A 93 6.72 2.88 -12.97
N GLU A 94 6.25 3.92 -12.28
CA GLU A 94 5.69 5.12 -12.91
C GLU A 94 6.18 6.39 -12.23
N VAL A 95 6.49 7.41 -13.01
CA VAL A 95 6.72 8.78 -12.53
C VAL A 95 5.74 9.69 -13.25
N MET A 96 4.93 10.41 -12.48
CA MET A 96 3.96 11.37 -12.98
C MET A 96 4.33 12.77 -12.45
N ALA A 97 4.78 13.65 -13.33
CA ALA A 97 5.04 15.06 -13.03
C ALA A 97 3.85 15.92 -13.46
N GLU A 98 3.39 16.81 -12.58
CA GLU A 98 2.30 17.75 -12.88
C GLU A 98 2.48 19.08 -12.12
N GLY A 99 1.69 20.09 -12.52
CA GLY A 99 1.60 21.37 -11.80
C GLY A 99 2.68 22.39 -12.19
N GLY A 100 3.24 22.29 -13.38
CA GLY A 100 4.18 23.26 -13.93
C GLY A 100 4.27 23.17 -15.46
N GLU A 101 5.15 23.99 -16.03
CA GLU A 101 5.36 24.02 -17.48
C GLU A 101 6.21 22.83 -17.95
N PRO A 102 6.10 22.39 -19.22
CA PRO A 102 6.84 21.25 -19.75
C PRO A 102 8.35 21.15 -19.39
N PRO A 103 9.16 22.24 -19.41
CA PRO A 103 10.56 22.16 -18.97
C PRO A 103 10.72 21.87 -17.47
N GLU A 104 9.84 22.40 -16.63
CA GLU A 104 9.86 22.16 -15.17
C GLU A 104 9.43 20.72 -14.86
N LEU A 105 8.41 20.22 -15.58
CA LEU A 105 7.97 18.84 -15.48
C LEU A 105 9.07 17.87 -15.89
N LEU A 106 9.79 18.17 -16.97
CA LEU A 106 10.94 17.40 -17.41
C LEU A 106 12.02 17.38 -16.33
N ALA A 107 12.40 18.53 -15.77
CA ALA A 107 13.40 18.60 -14.71
C ALA A 107 12.99 17.78 -13.47
N ALA A 108 11.73 17.92 -13.01
CA ALA A 108 11.21 17.18 -11.86
C ALA A 108 11.16 15.67 -12.11
N ALA A 109 10.69 15.25 -13.28
CA ALA A 109 10.62 13.84 -13.63
C ALA A 109 12.01 13.23 -13.83
N ALA A 110 12.94 13.95 -14.46
CA ALA A 110 14.29 13.47 -14.77
C ALA A 110 15.18 13.36 -13.52
N ALA A 111 14.90 14.13 -12.47
CA ALA A 111 15.58 14.01 -11.18
C ALA A 111 15.38 12.65 -10.51
N LEU A 112 14.33 11.91 -10.88
CA LEU A 112 14.07 10.56 -10.41
C LEU A 112 14.77 9.55 -11.34
N THR A 113 15.79 8.90 -10.79
CA THR A 113 16.55 7.84 -11.47
C THR A 113 15.80 6.52 -11.40
N PRO A 114 15.99 5.59 -12.37
CA PRO A 114 15.37 4.28 -12.32
C PRO A 114 15.61 3.54 -11.00
N GLY A 115 16.81 3.67 -10.41
CA GLY A 115 17.12 3.04 -9.13
C GLY A 115 16.33 3.52 -7.92
N GLN A 116 15.68 4.68 -8.00
CA GLN A 116 14.76 5.18 -6.96
C GLN A 116 13.32 4.71 -7.16
N LEU A 117 13.01 4.11 -8.31
CA LEU A 117 11.68 3.62 -8.67
C LEU A 117 11.49 2.14 -8.36
N PHE A 118 12.56 1.48 -7.90
CA PHE A 118 12.55 0.08 -7.48
C PHE A 118 13.12 -0.05 -6.08
N THR A 119 12.45 -0.82 -5.23
CA THR A 119 12.99 -1.15 -3.90
C THR A 119 13.92 -2.36 -3.99
N ARG A 120 14.79 -2.51 -3.00
CA ARG A 120 15.69 -3.67 -2.89
C ARG A 120 14.91 -4.99 -2.79
N GLU A 121 13.72 -4.95 -2.20
CA GLU A 121 12.81 -6.09 -2.07
C GLU A 121 12.04 -6.39 -3.36
N GLY A 122 12.31 -5.67 -4.46
CA GLY A 122 11.74 -5.94 -5.77
C GLY A 122 10.39 -5.28 -6.03
N ALA A 123 10.04 -4.21 -5.30
CA ALA A 123 8.82 -3.45 -5.58
C ALA A 123 9.05 -2.38 -6.63
N ALA A 124 8.17 -2.28 -7.61
CA ALA A 124 8.07 -1.15 -8.53
C ALA A 124 7.19 -0.04 -7.91
N LEU A 125 7.66 1.20 -7.96
CA LEU A 125 7.02 2.35 -7.33
C LEU A 125 6.34 3.25 -8.37
N ALA A 126 5.18 3.79 -8.02
CA ALA A 126 4.51 4.86 -8.75
C ALA A 126 4.63 6.16 -7.93
N LEU A 127 5.41 7.12 -8.43
CA LEU A 127 5.69 8.39 -7.78
C LEU A 127 4.98 9.54 -8.51
N ARG A 128 4.42 10.47 -7.74
CA ARG A 128 3.98 11.78 -8.19
C ARG A 128 5.04 12.81 -7.84
N CYS A 129 5.41 13.66 -8.79
CA CYS A 129 6.29 14.79 -8.52
C CYS A 129 5.64 16.09 -9.00
N THR A 130 6.01 17.17 -8.33
CA THR A 130 5.61 18.54 -8.68
C THR A 130 6.89 19.36 -8.67
N PRO A 131 7.09 20.30 -9.60
CA PRO A 131 8.29 21.13 -9.62
C PRO A 131 8.58 21.75 -8.24
N GLY A 132 9.83 21.63 -7.80
CA GLY A 132 10.27 22.11 -6.48
C GLY A 132 9.83 21.28 -5.28
N GLN A 133 9.14 20.15 -5.47
CA GLN A 133 8.71 19.24 -4.41
C GLN A 133 9.31 17.84 -4.60
N PRO A 134 9.64 17.12 -3.50
CA PRO A 134 10.11 15.75 -3.59
C PRO A 134 9.01 14.79 -4.06
N GLY A 135 9.44 13.67 -4.66
CA GLY A 135 8.54 12.62 -5.14
C GLY A 135 7.68 12.00 -4.03
N GLN A 136 6.37 11.92 -4.28
CA GLN A 136 5.37 11.36 -3.38
C GLN A 136 4.90 10.00 -3.89
N LEU A 137 5.04 8.95 -3.08
CA LEU A 137 4.55 7.63 -3.39
C LEU A 137 3.02 7.65 -3.52
N ARG A 138 2.51 7.15 -4.64
CA ARG A 138 1.08 6.97 -4.91
C ARG A 138 0.66 5.51 -4.90
N ALA A 139 1.51 4.65 -5.44
CA ALA A 139 1.27 3.22 -5.43
C ALA A 139 2.59 2.46 -5.49
N ALA A 140 2.55 1.18 -5.15
CA ALA A 140 3.64 0.26 -5.40
C ALA A 140 3.09 -1.12 -5.75
N VAL A 141 3.82 -1.86 -6.57
CA VAL A 141 3.49 -3.23 -6.95
C VAL A 141 4.73 -4.10 -6.76
N ALA A 142 4.55 -5.28 -6.18
CA ALA A 142 5.62 -6.26 -5.98
C ALA A 142 5.06 -7.68 -6.12
N ARG A 143 5.94 -8.64 -6.39
CA ARG A 143 5.62 -10.07 -6.29
C ARG A 143 6.43 -10.72 -5.18
N VAL A 144 5.77 -11.52 -4.35
CA VAL A 144 6.40 -12.21 -3.22
C VAL A 144 5.73 -13.56 -2.98
N ALA A 145 6.51 -14.65 -3.11
CA ALA A 145 6.09 -16.03 -2.81
C ALA A 145 4.76 -16.47 -3.47
N GLY A 146 4.55 -16.11 -4.74
CA GLY A 146 3.33 -16.40 -5.50
C GLY A 146 2.14 -15.48 -5.19
N LEU A 147 2.40 -14.30 -4.65
CA LEU A 147 1.40 -13.26 -4.38
C LEU A 147 1.79 -11.95 -5.07
N GLU A 148 0.83 -11.29 -5.74
CA GLU A 148 0.96 -9.90 -6.16
C GLU A 148 0.55 -8.99 -4.99
N LEU A 149 1.48 -8.19 -4.50
CA LEU A 149 1.22 -7.12 -3.55
C LEU A 149 1.02 -5.81 -4.30
N ARG A 150 -0.13 -5.18 -4.09
CA ARG A 150 -0.41 -3.80 -4.52
C ARG A 150 -0.63 -2.91 -3.31
N CYS A 151 0.16 -1.85 -3.21
CA CYS A 151 0.02 -0.82 -2.20
C CYS A 151 -0.50 0.46 -2.85
N THR A 152 -1.53 1.08 -2.29
CA THR A 152 -2.06 2.37 -2.73
C THR A 152 -1.96 3.38 -1.60
N VAL A 153 -1.34 4.52 -1.87
CA VAL A 153 -1.10 5.58 -0.88
C VAL A 153 -1.97 6.78 -1.22
N SER A 154 -2.89 7.11 -0.31
CA SER A 154 -3.64 8.36 -0.40
C SER A 154 -2.74 9.56 -0.04
N GLY A 155 -2.84 10.62 -0.85
CA GLY A 155 -2.19 11.91 -0.60
C GLY A 155 -2.82 12.70 0.56
N VAL A 156 -3.95 12.23 1.10
CA VAL A 156 -4.66 12.92 2.18
C VAL A 156 -4.05 12.53 3.54
N LYS A 157 -3.70 13.54 4.35
CA LYS A 157 -3.09 13.33 5.67
C LYS A 157 -3.95 12.44 6.55
N GLY A 158 -3.30 11.42 7.12
CA GLY A 158 -3.89 10.50 8.09
C GLY A 158 -4.82 9.42 7.50
N TYR A 159 -5.09 9.42 6.19
CA TYR A 159 -5.66 8.23 5.57
C TYR A 159 -4.63 7.09 5.62
N PRO A 160 -5.03 5.83 5.82
CA PRO A 160 -4.10 4.72 5.70
C PRO A 160 -3.68 4.50 4.24
N ALA A 161 -2.55 3.84 4.04
CA ALA A 161 -2.27 3.17 2.78
C ALA A 161 -3.04 1.84 2.74
N GLU A 162 -3.54 1.46 1.58
CA GLU A 162 -4.23 0.20 1.38
C GLU A 162 -3.28 -0.80 0.74
N ILE A 163 -3.26 -2.03 1.24
CA ILE A 163 -2.48 -3.13 0.72
C ILE A 163 -3.44 -4.23 0.28
N MET A 164 -3.30 -4.67 -0.96
CA MET A 164 -4.01 -5.80 -1.54
C MET A 164 -2.99 -6.89 -1.87
N LEU A 165 -3.22 -8.09 -1.36
CA LEU A 165 -2.49 -9.30 -1.71
C LEU A 165 -3.39 -10.12 -2.62
N THR A 166 -3.01 -10.25 -3.89
CA THR A 166 -3.72 -11.08 -4.86
C THR A 166 -2.96 -12.39 -5.00
N ARG A 167 -3.70 -13.50 -5.00
CA ARG A 167 -3.12 -14.84 -5.16
C ARG A 167 -2.92 -15.17 -6.63
N ASP A 168 -1.85 -15.89 -6.95
CA ASP A 168 -1.68 -16.46 -8.28
C ASP A 168 -2.70 -17.60 -8.53
N GLU A 169 -2.89 -17.96 -9.79
CA GLU A 169 -3.83 -19.03 -10.17
C GLU A 169 -3.38 -20.37 -9.56
N GLY A 170 -4.33 -21.11 -8.98
CA GLY A 170 -4.04 -22.38 -8.30
C GLY A 170 -3.58 -22.26 -6.85
N ASP A 171 -3.30 -21.05 -6.34
CA ASP A 171 -2.95 -20.89 -4.94
C ASP A 171 -4.17 -21.03 -4.01
N THR A 172 -4.17 -22.13 -3.24
CA THR A 172 -5.23 -22.49 -2.29
C THR A 172 -4.90 -22.09 -0.85
N ARG A 173 -3.77 -21.44 -0.61
CA ARG A 173 -3.31 -21.04 0.72
C ARG A 173 -4.33 -20.11 1.38
N ARG A 174 -4.52 -20.29 2.69
CA ARG A 174 -5.34 -19.42 3.54
C ARG A 174 -4.50 -18.75 4.58
N LEU A 175 -4.19 -17.47 4.38
CA LEU A 175 -3.33 -16.71 5.28
C LEU A 175 -4.02 -16.37 6.61
N PRO A 176 -3.26 -16.25 7.72
CA PRO A 176 -3.79 -15.77 8.99
C PRO A 176 -4.20 -14.29 8.96
N ASP A 177 -5.29 -13.93 9.63
CA ASP A 177 -5.76 -12.55 9.76
C ASP A 177 -4.74 -11.62 10.44
N ASP A 178 -3.85 -12.16 11.28
CA ASP A 178 -2.82 -11.42 12.00
C ASP A 178 -1.45 -11.45 11.30
N LEU A 179 -1.37 -11.95 10.06
CA LEU A 179 -0.12 -12.13 9.32
C LEU A 179 0.74 -10.86 9.28
N LEU A 180 0.12 -9.68 9.08
CA LEU A 180 0.81 -8.40 9.05
C LEU A 180 0.68 -7.61 10.36
N GLU A 181 -0.40 -7.82 11.12
CA GLU A 181 -0.61 -7.11 12.39
C GLU A 181 0.48 -7.43 13.43
N VAL A 182 1.13 -8.60 13.32
CA VAL A 182 2.31 -8.92 14.13
C VAL A 182 3.48 -7.97 13.90
N LEU A 183 3.55 -7.22 12.79
CA LEU A 183 4.59 -6.21 12.56
C LEU A 183 4.42 -5.00 13.50
N GLY A 184 3.22 -4.74 13.99
CA GLY A 184 2.94 -3.78 15.05
C GLY A 184 1.74 -2.88 14.76
N ARG A 185 1.62 -1.80 15.53
CA ARG A 185 0.46 -0.88 15.53
C ARG A 185 0.17 -0.19 14.19
N GLY A 186 1.13 -0.22 13.26
CA GLY A 186 0.98 0.41 11.95
C GLY A 186 0.27 -0.47 10.91
N TRP A 187 0.06 -1.75 11.19
CA TRP A 187 -0.59 -2.69 10.28
C TRP A 187 -1.91 -3.15 10.87
N SER A 188 -2.93 -3.22 10.03
CA SER A 188 -4.22 -3.77 10.40
C SER A 188 -4.31 -5.25 10.05
N ARG A 189 -5.46 -5.84 10.37
CA ARG A 189 -5.76 -7.22 10.07
C ARG A 189 -5.82 -7.46 8.56
N LEU A 190 -5.49 -8.69 8.19
CA LEU A 190 -5.69 -9.21 6.86
C LEU A 190 -7.14 -9.69 6.72
N VAL A 191 -7.88 -9.13 5.75
CA VAL A 191 -9.29 -9.45 5.48
C VAL A 191 -9.38 -10.25 4.20
N PRO A 192 -9.94 -11.47 4.21
CA PRO A 192 -10.12 -12.23 2.99
C PRO A 192 -11.13 -11.54 2.06
N VAL A 193 -10.78 -11.42 0.78
CA VAL A 193 -11.61 -10.93 -0.31
C VAL A 193 -11.65 -11.96 -1.44
N ARG A 194 -12.45 -11.73 -2.49
CA ARG A 194 -12.63 -12.72 -3.58
C ARG A 194 -11.31 -13.10 -4.27
N THR A 195 -10.40 -12.15 -4.46
CA THR A 195 -9.14 -12.33 -5.21
C THR A 195 -7.94 -12.60 -4.31
N GLY A 196 -8.10 -12.55 -2.99
CA GLY A 196 -6.99 -12.71 -2.05
C GLY A 196 -7.29 -12.04 -0.72
N TRP A 197 -6.50 -11.05 -0.32
CA TRP A 197 -6.65 -10.38 0.97
C TRP A 197 -6.38 -8.89 0.92
N GLN A 198 -7.10 -8.13 1.74
CA GLN A 198 -6.94 -6.69 1.90
C GLN A 198 -6.54 -6.33 3.33
N THR A 199 -5.70 -5.32 3.47
CA THR A 199 -5.25 -4.77 4.76
C THR A 199 -4.90 -3.29 4.59
N SER A 200 -4.71 -2.60 5.70
CA SER A 200 -4.38 -1.17 5.76
C SER A 200 -3.11 -0.96 6.58
N MET A 201 -2.38 0.09 6.21
CA MET A 201 -1.14 0.48 6.85
C MET A 201 -1.19 1.97 7.22
N MET A 202 -1.11 2.26 8.51
CA MET A 202 -1.09 3.63 9.01
C MET A 202 0.28 4.25 8.75
N LEU A 203 0.28 5.37 8.01
CA LEU A 203 1.49 6.12 7.69
C LEU A 203 1.57 7.40 8.51
N GLN A 204 2.80 7.78 8.86
CA GLN A 204 3.13 8.97 9.62
C GLN A 204 3.55 10.14 8.70
N GLY A 205 3.58 11.35 9.26
CA GLY A 205 4.04 12.55 8.55
C GLY A 205 3.10 13.08 7.47
N ALA A 206 3.62 13.98 6.64
CA ALA A 206 2.94 14.57 5.49
C ALA A 206 3.89 14.65 4.28
N GLY A 207 3.34 14.70 3.06
CA GLY A 207 4.11 14.87 1.82
C GLY A 207 5.28 13.87 1.70
N ALA A 208 6.50 14.41 1.69
CA ALA A 208 7.74 13.64 1.53
C ALA A 208 8.00 12.64 2.67
N GLU A 209 7.81 13.06 3.92
CA GLU A 209 8.01 12.19 5.10
C GLU A 209 7.08 10.99 5.06
N ARG A 210 5.84 11.23 4.62
CA ARG A 210 4.83 10.19 4.46
C ARG A 210 5.18 9.23 3.34
N SER A 211 5.74 9.73 2.24
CA SER A 211 6.27 8.91 1.15
C SER A 211 7.41 8.01 1.64
N ALA A 212 8.34 8.55 2.43
CA ALA A 212 9.44 7.80 3.01
C ALA A 212 8.97 6.71 4.00
N ASP A 213 8.04 7.05 4.91
CA ASP A 213 7.44 6.08 5.85
C ASP A 213 6.67 4.98 5.09
N ALA A 214 5.97 5.32 4.01
CA ALA A 214 5.28 4.35 3.16
C ALA A 214 6.26 3.37 2.50
N GLN A 215 7.36 3.87 1.93
CA GLN A 215 8.40 3.02 1.33
C GLN A 215 9.07 2.12 2.37
N GLN A 216 9.43 2.66 3.55
CA GLN A 216 10.05 1.88 4.62
C GLN A 216 9.15 0.76 5.12
N ARG A 217 7.85 1.04 5.34
CA ARG A 217 6.92 0.02 5.82
C ARG A 217 6.55 -0.98 4.72
N LEU A 218 6.54 -0.57 3.45
CA LEU A 218 6.40 -1.47 2.32
C LEU A 218 7.58 -2.45 2.27
N ALA A 219 8.82 -1.97 2.40
CA ALA A 219 10.00 -2.81 2.48
C ALA A 219 9.92 -3.82 3.64
N GLN A 220 9.50 -3.36 4.83
CA GLN A 220 9.27 -4.25 5.98
C GLN A 220 8.20 -5.30 5.70
N THR A 221 7.11 -4.92 5.02
CA THR A 221 6.03 -5.84 4.64
C THR A 221 6.53 -6.92 3.69
N LEU A 222 7.28 -6.53 2.66
CA LEU A 222 7.83 -7.45 1.66
C LEU A 222 8.86 -8.40 2.27
N ALA A 223 9.81 -7.87 3.06
CA ALA A 223 10.80 -8.69 3.75
C ALA A 223 10.14 -9.70 4.70
N HIS A 224 9.09 -9.28 5.42
CA HIS A 224 8.33 -10.17 6.31
C HIS A 224 7.57 -11.23 5.53
N LEU A 225 6.88 -10.89 4.44
CA LEU A 225 6.16 -11.86 3.62
C LEU A 225 7.13 -12.87 2.98
N ALA A 226 8.25 -12.40 2.42
CA ALA A 226 9.27 -13.27 1.84
C ALA A 226 9.83 -14.25 2.87
N GLN A 227 10.14 -13.76 4.08
CA GLN A 227 10.62 -14.62 5.16
C GLN A 227 9.56 -15.61 5.63
N VAL A 228 8.35 -15.15 5.95
CA VAL A 228 7.31 -15.99 6.55
C VAL A 228 6.85 -17.05 5.57
N LEU A 229 6.63 -16.69 4.30
CA LEU A 229 6.11 -17.61 3.29
C LEU A 229 7.15 -18.61 2.77
N ALA A 230 8.45 -18.33 2.97
CA ALA A 230 9.52 -19.29 2.70
C ALA A 230 9.67 -20.35 3.80
N GLU A 231 9.21 -20.08 5.01
CA GLU A 231 9.27 -21.01 6.14
C GLU A 231 7.98 -21.84 6.28
N PRO A 232 8.04 -23.05 6.86
CA PRO A 232 6.84 -23.81 7.19
C PRO A 232 5.90 -23.00 8.11
N PRO A 233 4.57 -23.07 7.92
CA PRO A 233 3.60 -22.26 8.67
C PRO A 233 3.82 -22.29 10.19
N LEU A 234 4.17 -23.45 10.75
CA LEU A 234 4.41 -23.64 12.18
C LEU A 234 5.44 -22.65 12.76
N ARG A 235 6.49 -22.29 12.01
CA ARG A 235 7.53 -21.34 12.46
C ARG A 235 6.95 -19.96 12.73
N PHE A 236 6.01 -19.50 11.91
CA PHE A 236 5.30 -18.24 12.13
C PHE A 236 4.56 -18.24 13.47
N HIS A 237 3.81 -19.31 13.75
CA HIS A 237 3.05 -19.44 14.99
C HIS A 237 3.95 -19.48 16.24
N GLN A 238 5.10 -20.15 16.15
CA GLN A 238 6.07 -20.22 17.23
C GLN A 238 6.75 -18.86 17.47
N ARG A 239 7.26 -18.23 16.41
CA ARG A 239 8.00 -16.96 16.48
C ARG A 239 7.16 -15.80 16.98
N PHE A 240 5.91 -15.70 16.52
CA PHE A 240 5.03 -14.58 16.83
C PHE A 240 4.01 -14.87 17.94
N ARG A 241 4.16 -15.98 18.68
CA ARG A 241 3.19 -16.43 19.70
C ARG A 241 2.73 -15.31 20.65
N LEU A 242 3.67 -14.58 21.23
CA LEU A 242 3.36 -13.48 22.18
C LEU A 242 2.65 -12.31 21.51
N ARG A 243 3.06 -11.93 20.29
CA ARG A 243 2.43 -10.83 19.55
C ARG A 243 0.98 -11.18 19.19
N ARG A 244 0.75 -12.42 18.77
CA ARG A 244 -0.58 -12.94 18.43
C ARG A 244 -1.51 -13.00 19.65
N TRP A 245 -0.99 -13.43 20.80
CA TRP A 245 -1.71 -13.35 22.08
C TRP A 245 -2.09 -11.92 22.42
N ARG A 246 -1.15 -10.98 22.31
CA ARG A 246 -1.41 -9.56 22.55
C ARG A 246 -2.47 -9.00 21.62
N ILE A 247 -2.44 -9.35 20.33
CA ILE A 247 -3.45 -8.97 19.34
C ILE A 247 -4.82 -9.51 19.76
N GLY A 248 -4.92 -10.81 20.08
CA GLY A 248 -6.16 -11.42 20.57
C GLY A 248 -6.72 -10.73 21.82
N LEU A 249 -5.86 -10.43 22.79
CA LEU A 249 -6.23 -9.69 24.01
C LEU A 249 -6.74 -8.28 23.70
N LEU A 250 -6.03 -7.53 22.85
CA LEU A 250 -6.40 -6.18 22.46
C LEU A 250 -7.73 -6.14 21.69
N ARG A 251 -8.01 -7.15 20.87
CA ARG A 251 -9.29 -7.31 20.16
C ARG A 251 -10.45 -7.64 21.11
N GLY A 252 -10.16 -8.34 22.22
CA GLY A 252 -11.16 -8.66 23.24
C GLY A 252 -11.52 -7.50 24.19
N VAL A 253 -10.76 -6.39 24.18
CA VAL A 253 -10.96 -5.27 25.12
C VAL A 253 -12.38 -4.68 25.07
N PRO A 254 -12.99 -4.37 23.91
CA PRO A 254 -14.35 -3.82 23.89
C PRO A 254 -15.39 -4.78 24.48
N LEU A 255 -15.25 -6.09 24.23
CA LEU A 255 -16.12 -7.10 24.80
C LEU A 255 -15.92 -7.20 26.33
N ALA A 256 -14.67 -7.25 26.78
CA ALA A 256 -14.33 -7.31 28.20
C ALA A 256 -14.83 -6.07 28.95
N LEU A 257 -14.75 -4.88 28.34
CA LEU A 257 -15.29 -3.64 28.89
C LEU A 257 -16.82 -3.71 29.00
N GLY A 258 -17.51 -4.22 27.97
CA GLY A 258 -18.95 -4.43 28.01
C GLY A 258 -19.38 -5.42 29.11
N VAL A 259 -18.70 -6.56 29.23
CA VAL A 259 -18.94 -7.56 30.29
C VAL A 259 -18.65 -6.99 31.67
N ALA A 260 -17.55 -6.24 31.83
CA ALA A 260 -17.22 -5.57 33.09
C ALA A 260 -18.28 -4.55 33.50
N LEU A 261 -18.80 -3.75 32.55
CA LEU A 261 -19.87 -2.80 32.81
C LEU A 261 -21.14 -3.51 33.30
N VAL A 262 -21.52 -4.61 32.66
CA VAL A 262 -22.68 -5.45 33.08
C VAL A 262 -22.44 -6.06 34.47
N GLY A 263 -21.23 -6.57 34.73
CA GLY A 263 -20.86 -7.15 36.02
C GLY A 263 -20.89 -6.12 37.16
N VAL A 264 -20.38 -4.91 36.93
CA VAL A 264 -20.45 -3.79 37.88
C VAL A 264 -21.90 -3.39 38.14
N ALA A 265 -22.72 -3.28 37.09
CA ALA A 265 -24.14 -2.98 37.22
C ALA A 265 -24.89 -4.03 38.05
N TYR A 266 -24.62 -5.31 37.82
CA TYR A 266 -25.21 -6.41 38.58
C TYR A 266 -24.78 -6.39 40.06
N SER A 267 -23.49 -6.18 40.34
CA SER A 267 -22.95 -6.18 41.71
C SER A 267 -23.46 -5.02 42.58
N LEU A 268 -23.84 -3.89 41.98
CA LEU A 268 -24.27 -2.70 42.71
C LEU A 268 -25.80 -2.63 42.92
N ARG A 269 -26.55 -3.57 42.32
CA ARG A 269 -28.01 -3.67 42.44
C ARG A 269 -28.50 -3.67 43.89
N ASP A 270 -27.73 -4.26 44.80
CA ASP A 270 -28.14 -4.42 46.20
C ASP A 270 -27.60 -3.33 47.14
N THR A 271 -26.86 -2.34 46.63
CA THR A 271 -26.10 -1.37 47.46
C THR A 271 -26.74 0.00 47.69
N GLY A 272 -27.89 0.33 47.08
CA GLY A 272 -28.76 1.47 47.43
C GLY A 272 -28.17 2.90 47.37
N GLY A 273 -28.83 3.78 46.61
CA GLY A 273 -28.80 5.24 46.80
C GLY A 273 -27.63 5.99 46.13
N ARG A 274 -26.38 5.79 46.55
CA ARG A 274 -25.21 6.52 45.98
C ARG A 274 -24.59 5.80 44.77
N ALA A 275 -24.56 4.46 44.83
CA ALA A 275 -24.08 3.61 43.75
C ALA A 275 -24.99 3.68 42.51
N GLU A 276 -26.31 3.72 42.72
CA GLU A 276 -27.30 3.82 41.63
C GLU A 276 -27.22 5.14 40.88
N ALA A 277 -27.00 6.27 41.58
CA ALA A 277 -26.81 7.57 40.95
C ALA A 277 -25.52 7.62 40.09
N LEU A 278 -24.42 7.04 40.57
CA LEU A 278 -23.17 6.91 39.83
C LEU A 278 -23.31 5.96 38.63
N LEU A 279 -24.02 4.85 38.78
CA LEU A 279 -24.31 3.92 37.68
C LEU A 279 -25.23 4.53 36.63
N GLY A 280 -26.26 5.28 37.04
CA GLY A 280 -27.13 6.02 36.13
C GLY A 280 -26.35 7.06 35.34
N ALA A 281 -25.45 7.80 35.99
CA ALA A 281 -24.56 8.75 35.32
C ALA A 281 -23.58 8.05 34.36
N LEU A 282 -22.96 6.94 34.77
CA LEU A 282 -22.09 6.13 33.92
C LEU A 282 -22.84 5.51 32.74
N ALA A 283 -24.05 4.99 32.93
CA ALA A 283 -24.87 4.44 31.85
C ALA A 283 -25.29 5.52 30.85
N ASN A 284 -25.42 6.77 31.28
CA ASN A 284 -25.74 7.89 30.40
C ASN A 284 -24.50 8.43 29.66
N ILE A 285 -23.32 8.41 30.30
CA ILE A 285 -22.05 8.93 29.72
C ILE A 285 -21.27 7.84 28.94
N ALA A 286 -21.45 6.56 29.27
CA ALA A 286 -20.72 5.46 28.64
C ALA A 286 -21.04 5.31 27.14
N PRO A 287 -22.30 5.35 26.66
CA PRO A 287 -22.58 5.26 25.23
C PRO A 287 -21.94 6.42 24.43
N PRO A 288 -22.02 7.70 24.86
CA PRO A 288 -21.28 8.79 24.23
C PRO A 288 -19.76 8.62 24.26
N LEU A 289 -19.17 8.18 25.39
CA LEU A 289 -17.72 7.95 25.50
C LEU A 289 -17.24 6.79 24.61
N LEU A 290 -18.00 5.71 24.57
CA LEU A 290 -17.74 4.57 23.69
C LEU A 290 -17.87 5.02 22.24
N MET A 291 -18.93 5.74 21.87
CA MET A 291 -19.07 6.31 20.53
C MET A 291 -17.90 7.21 20.18
N ALA A 292 -17.52 8.14 21.06
CA ALA A 292 -16.36 9.02 20.84
C ALA A 292 -15.06 8.21 20.66
N MET A 293 -14.81 7.21 21.50
CA MET A 293 -13.63 6.34 21.40
C MET A 293 -13.62 5.50 20.10
N PHE A 294 -14.79 5.03 19.67
CA PHE A 294 -14.97 4.30 18.41
C PHE A 294 -14.75 5.21 17.20
N PHE A 295 -15.25 6.45 17.22
CA PHE A 295 -15.04 7.41 16.13
C PHE A 295 -13.61 7.97 16.10
N LEU A 296 -12.94 8.07 17.26
CA LEU A 296 -11.51 8.37 17.35
C LEU A 296 -10.64 7.25 16.75
N ARG A 297 -11.15 6.00 16.72
CA ARG A 297 -10.53 4.90 15.99
C ARG A 297 -11.02 4.86 14.55
N ARG A 298 -10.14 5.22 13.61
CA ARG A 298 -10.43 5.20 12.16
C ARG A 298 -10.77 3.82 11.58
N GLU A 299 -10.58 2.74 12.33
CA GLU A 299 -10.98 1.39 11.93
C GLU A 299 -12.13 0.93 12.83
N MET A 300 -13.26 0.52 12.24
CA MET A 300 -14.37 -0.08 12.99
C MET A 300 -13.85 -1.29 13.77
N PRO A 301 -13.83 -1.26 15.12
CA PRO A 301 -13.34 -2.38 15.89
C PRO A 301 -14.36 -3.51 15.76
N ARG A 302 -13.98 -4.58 15.07
CA ARG A 302 -14.77 -5.82 15.07
C ARG A 302 -14.57 -6.50 16.41
N ILE A 303 -15.65 -6.62 17.15
CA ILE A 303 -15.69 -7.34 18.42
C ILE A 303 -15.64 -8.83 18.10
N GLU A 304 -14.48 -9.45 18.28
CA GLU A 304 -14.29 -10.88 18.14
C GLU A 304 -13.95 -11.45 19.53
N LEU A 305 -14.58 -12.56 19.91
CA LEU A 305 -14.15 -13.26 21.12
C LEU A 305 -12.67 -13.67 20.97
N PRO A 306 -11.81 -13.39 21.95
CA PRO A 306 -10.43 -13.84 21.92
C PRO A 306 -10.41 -15.36 21.85
N ARG A 307 -10.02 -15.91 20.70
CA ARG A 307 -9.94 -17.36 20.49
C ARG A 307 -8.69 -17.88 21.18
N LEU A 308 -8.84 -18.89 22.03
CA LEU A 308 -7.73 -19.55 22.72
C LEU A 308 -6.76 -20.17 21.69
N PRO A 309 -5.44 -19.88 21.76
CA PRO A 309 -4.44 -20.43 20.85
C PRO A 309 -4.30 -21.95 21.00
N ARG A 310 -4.75 -22.70 19.99
CA ARG A 310 -4.43 -24.12 19.83
C ARG A 310 -3.31 -24.28 18.82
N CYS A 311 -2.49 -25.32 18.98
CA CYS A 311 -1.38 -25.59 18.08
C CYS A 311 -1.90 -25.88 16.66
N PRO A 312 -1.54 -25.08 15.65
CA PRO A 312 -1.88 -25.35 14.26
C PRO A 312 -1.26 -26.66 13.78
N ARG A 313 -1.86 -27.26 12.76
CA ARG A 313 -1.19 -28.34 12.02
C ARG A 313 0.06 -27.80 11.33
N PRO A 314 1.14 -28.59 11.19
CA PRO A 314 2.40 -28.11 10.60
C PRO A 314 2.27 -27.52 9.20
N THR A 315 1.30 -28.01 8.43
CA THR A 315 1.03 -27.64 7.03
C THR A 315 -0.05 -26.57 6.88
N SER A 316 -0.68 -26.13 7.97
CA SER A 316 -1.83 -25.21 7.90
C SER A 316 -1.45 -23.84 8.42
N TRP A 317 -1.59 -22.84 7.57
CA TRP A 317 -1.54 -21.42 7.94
C TRP A 317 -2.70 -21.03 8.86
N GLN A 318 -3.86 -21.65 8.68
CA GLN A 318 -4.97 -21.43 9.59
C GLN A 318 -4.82 -22.33 10.81
N PRO A 319 -4.86 -21.78 12.03
CA PRO A 319 -4.90 -22.60 13.23
C PRO A 319 -6.23 -23.38 13.37
N TRP A 320 -7.25 -23.06 12.55
CA TRP A 320 -8.63 -23.54 12.68
C TRP A 320 -9.26 -23.78 11.30
N ARG A 321 -10.08 -24.84 11.14
CA ARG A 321 -11.10 -24.90 10.07
C ARG A 321 -12.34 -24.09 10.49
N PRO A 322 -13.11 -23.54 9.54
CA PRO A 322 -14.41 -22.92 9.83
C PRO A 322 -15.37 -23.91 10.49
#